data_AF-A0A4V1WMN2-F1
#
_entry.id   AF-A0A4V1WMN2-F1
#
_cell.length_a   1.000
_cell.length_b   1.000
_cell.length_c   1.000
_cell.angle_alpha   90.00
_cell.angle_beta   90.00
_cell.angle_gamma   90.00
#
_symmetry.space_group_name_H-M   'P 1'
#
loop_
_entity.id
_entity.type
_entity.pdbx_description
1 polymer ?
#
loop_
_entity_poly.entity_id
_entity_poly.type
_entity_poly.pdbx_seq_one_letter_code
_entity_poly.pdbx_strand_id
1 'polypeptide(L)'
;MRYSLAVVAAIAASVQAHGVVSEIQGANGVNMPGLSVQDGTPRDCASPLCGSEADTSIIRTREMGGKASALGRTQGGGAVDAGAAIAMFMGGGAGGAATGAATGAGAATGAGAATGAGAATGAGAAANNKRGLLDALTGGAGGAGGAAGGAAAAGTKTPKGTTENGVAAAAGTGATSGLPTTADDGTITMTFHQVNQDGAGPLTAQIDATSGGTDPAAFQDATVTQNVPGIGIGGLSAASVMDFPVKVQMPAGMTCQGTAGGASNVCIVRMQNSALAGPFGGSAAFTQSTAAKKRAVEYNLRKRHMARGILGKPE
;
A
#
# COMPACT_ATOMS: atom_id res chain seq x y z
N MET A 1 21.66 48.65 9.15
CA MET A 1 20.37 48.08 8.72
C MET A 1 20.37 46.61 9.09
N ARG A 2 19.54 46.24 10.08
CA ARG A 2 19.41 44.87 10.59
C ARG A 2 18.30 44.20 9.79
N TYR A 3 18.65 43.44 8.76
CA TYR A 3 17.66 42.67 8.01
C TYR A 3 17.38 41.37 8.76
N SER A 4 16.14 41.24 9.21
CA SER A 4 15.58 40.12 9.94
C SER A 4 15.84 38.78 9.25
N LEU A 5 16.66 37.93 9.89
CA LEU A 5 16.80 36.50 9.62
C LEU A 5 15.54 35.67 10.00
N ALA A 6 14.38 36.31 10.17
CA ALA A 6 13.21 35.71 10.79
C ALA A 6 12.09 35.29 9.81
N VAL A 7 12.36 35.23 8.50
CA VAL A 7 11.36 34.80 7.49
C VAL A 7 11.90 33.70 6.57
N VAL A 8 12.64 32.74 7.13
CA VAL A 8 12.98 31.47 6.44
C VAL A 8 12.43 30.24 7.17
N ALA A 9 11.78 30.43 8.32
CA ALA A 9 11.22 29.34 9.12
C ALA A 9 9.67 29.35 9.07
N ALA A 10 9.09 28.78 8.00
CA ALA A 10 7.77 28.11 8.01
C ALA A 10 7.28 27.82 6.58
N ILE A 11 8.04 27.05 5.81
CA ILE A 11 7.42 26.12 4.85
C ILE A 11 7.90 24.74 5.28
N ALA A 12 7.39 24.27 6.43
CA ALA A 12 7.30 22.84 6.62
C ALA A 12 6.26 22.39 5.60
N ALA A 13 6.71 22.03 4.40
CA ALA A 13 5.89 21.33 3.44
C ALA A 13 5.31 20.14 4.20
N SER A 14 4.03 20.19 4.52
CA SER A 14 3.27 19.02 4.92
C SER A 14 3.27 18.13 3.69
N VAL A 15 4.31 17.32 3.55
CA VAL A 15 4.41 16.30 2.50
C VAL A 15 3.29 15.34 2.82
N GLN A 16 2.15 15.56 2.16
CA GLN A 16 0.89 14.88 2.41
C GLN A 16 0.91 13.70 1.47
N ALA A 17 1.72 12.72 1.86
CA ALA A 17 2.12 11.64 0.98
C ALA A 17 1.48 10.31 1.32
N HIS A 18 0.20 10.33 1.65
CA HIS A 18 -0.47 9.19 2.24
C HIS A 18 -1.12 8.29 1.17
N GLY A 19 -0.94 7.00 1.38
CA GLY A 19 -1.56 5.95 0.60
C GLY A 19 -1.32 4.63 1.28
N VAL A 20 -2.22 3.68 1.08
CA VAL A 20 -2.24 2.42 1.80
C VAL A 20 -2.45 1.27 0.82
N VAL A 21 -1.83 0.12 1.09
CA VAL A 21 -2.23 -1.13 0.43
C VAL A 21 -3.57 -1.53 1.06
N SER A 22 -4.68 -1.30 0.36
CA SER A 22 -6.02 -1.53 0.90
C SER A 22 -6.40 -3.02 0.82
N GLU A 23 -5.95 -3.72 -0.21
CA GLU A 23 -6.31 -5.12 -0.43
C GLU A 23 -5.21 -5.85 -1.19
N ILE A 24 -5.02 -7.14 -0.89
CA ILE A 24 -4.30 -8.09 -1.73
C ILE A 24 -5.28 -9.06 -2.39
N GLN A 25 -5.09 -9.31 -3.69
CA GLN A 25 -5.91 -10.24 -4.47
C GLN A 25 -5.11 -11.48 -4.83
N GLY A 26 -5.53 -12.62 -4.26
CA GLY A 26 -4.88 -13.91 -4.46
C GLY A 26 -5.30 -14.56 -5.77
N ALA A 27 -4.38 -15.25 -6.44
CA ALA A 27 -4.71 -16.06 -7.63
C ALA A 27 -5.65 -17.24 -7.31
N ASN A 28 -5.74 -17.63 -6.03
CA ASN A 28 -6.73 -18.56 -5.50
C ASN A 28 -8.13 -17.96 -5.32
N GLY A 29 -8.36 -16.71 -5.74
CA GLY A 29 -9.65 -16.01 -5.59
C GLY A 29 -9.93 -15.51 -4.18
N VAL A 30 -8.93 -15.55 -3.29
CA VAL A 30 -9.04 -15.06 -1.92
C VAL A 30 -8.47 -13.65 -1.85
N ASN A 31 -9.26 -12.74 -1.29
CA ASN A 31 -8.82 -11.39 -1.01
C ASN A 31 -8.67 -11.17 0.49
N MET A 32 -7.69 -10.36 0.88
CA MET A 32 -7.45 -9.98 2.26
C MET A 32 -7.16 -8.47 2.33
N PRO A 33 -7.71 -7.75 3.31
CA PRO A 33 -7.31 -6.36 3.58
C PRO A 33 -5.82 -6.24 3.86
N GLY A 34 -5.24 -5.08 3.56
CA GLY A 34 -3.87 -4.78 3.99
C GLY A 34 -3.70 -4.82 5.50
N LEU A 35 -2.47 -5.03 5.96
CA LEU A 35 -2.17 -5.32 7.37
C LEU A 35 -2.32 -4.12 8.30
N SER A 36 -2.31 -2.90 7.74
CA SER A 36 -2.53 -1.67 8.50
C SER A 36 -3.95 -1.14 8.41
N VAL A 37 -4.78 -1.73 7.53
CA VAL A 37 -6.14 -1.27 7.20
C VAL A 37 -7.01 -1.26 8.44
N GLN A 38 -7.79 -0.19 8.61
CA GLN A 38 -8.69 -0.02 9.76
C GLN A 38 -10.09 0.30 9.25
N ASP A 39 -11.08 -0.49 9.69
CA ASP A 39 -12.49 -0.22 9.42
C ASP A 39 -12.89 1.16 9.97
N GLY A 40 -13.83 1.81 9.28
CA GLY A 40 -14.25 3.17 9.57
C GLY A 40 -13.36 4.25 8.96
N THR A 41 -12.20 3.91 8.39
CA THR A 41 -11.34 4.89 7.70
C THR A 41 -12.02 5.41 6.44
N PRO A 42 -12.26 6.73 6.30
CA PRO A 42 -12.85 7.28 5.07
C PRO A 42 -11.91 7.10 3.88
N ARG A 43 -12.47 6.71 2.73
CA ARG A 43 -11.75 6.48 1.48
C ARG A 43 -12.12 7.47 0.39
N ASP A 44 -12.89 8.52 0.70
CA ASP A 44 -13.43 9.46 -0.27
C ASP A 44 -12.93 10.90 -0.07
N CYS A 45 -11.96 11.08 0.82
CA CYS A 45 -11.48 12.38 1.25
C CYS A 45 -9.94 12.45 1.27
N ALA A 46 -9.37 13.52 0.72
CA ALA A 46 -7.93 13.70 0.59
C ALA A 46 -7.27 14.47 1.75
N SER A 47 -8.05 14.83 2.78
CA SER A 47 -7.62 15.69 3.88
C SER A 47 -7.30 14.87 5.14
N PRO A 48 -6.22 15.18 5.87
CA PRO A 48 -5.96 14.53 7.17
C PRO A 48 -7.09 14.73 8.18
N LEU A 49 -7.80 15.86 8.08
CA LEU A 49 -8.86 16.25 9.02
C LEU A 49 -10.08 15.33 8.99
N CYS A 50 -10.29 14.59 7.90
CA CYS A 50 -11.37 13.60 7.83
C CYS A 50 -10.93 12.20 8.30
N GLY A 51 -9.65 12.00 8.64
CA GLY A 51 -9.14 10.73 9.13
C GLY A 51 -8.80 9.69 8.05
N SER A 52 -8.81 10.04 6.76
CA SER A 52 -8.51 9.11 5.66
C SER A 52 -7.06 8.61 5.63
N GLU A 53 -6.18 9.23 6.40
CA GLU A 53 -4.77 8.84 6.56
C GLU A 53 -4.54 7.90 7.77
N ALA A 54 -5.59 7.57 8.53
CA ALA A 54 -5.49 6.89 9.83
C ALA A 54 -4.79 5.54 9.73
N ASP A 55 -4.94 4.82 8.62
CA ASP A 55 -4.38 3.49 8.40
C ASP A 55 -3.23 3.45 7.39
N THR A 56 -2.75 4.61 6.97
CA THR A 56 -1.51 4.71 6.20
C THR A 56 -0.32 4.36 7.10
N SER A 57 0.51 3.43 6.63
CA SER A 57 1.72 3.03 7.36
C SER A 57 2.81 4.07 7.18
N ILE A 58 3.37 4.55 8.29
CA ILE A 58 4.56 5.41 8.34
C ILE A 58 5.78 4.50 8.53
N ILE A 59 6.53 4.24 7.45
CA ILE A 59 7.59 3.23 7.38
C ILE A 59 8.96 3.93 7.46
N ARG A 60 9.25 4.49 8.63
CA ARG A 60 10.55 5.15 8.88
C ARG A 60 11.50 4.18 9.55
N THR A 61 12.62 3.86 8.90
CA THR A 61 13.66 2.97 9.44
C THR A 61 14.12 3.39 10.84
N ARG A 62 14.25 4.70 11.09
CA ARG A 62 14.66 5.24 12.40
C ARG A 62 13.66 4.99 13.54
N GLU A 63 12.44 4.58 13.23
CA GLU A 63 11.37 4.30 14.22
C GLU A 63 11.20 2.80 14.50
N MET A 64 11.82 1.94 13.67
CA MET A 64 11.76 0.47 13.79
C MET A 64 12.52 -0.01 15.03
N GLY A 65 11.97 -1.00 15.74
CA GLY A 65 12.54 -1.52 16.99
C GLY A 65 12.20 -0.65 18.23
N GLY A 66 11.37 0.37 18.04
CA GLY A 66 10.79 1.18 19.11
C GLY A 66 9.29 1.32 18.93
N LYS A 67 8.84 2.50 18.50
CA LYS A 67 7.41 2.83 18.33
C LYS A 67 6.78 2.29 17.03
N ALA A 68 7.58 1.72 16.13
CA ALA A 68 7.12 1.12 14.88
C ALA A 68 7.67 -0.31 14.72
N SER A 69 6.89 -1.17 14.06
CA SER A 69 7.34 -2.49 13.64
C SER A 69 8.13 -2.41 12.32
N ALA A 70 8.56 -3.55 11.78
CA ALA A 70 9.13 -3.60 10.43
C ALA A 70 8.15 -3.16 9.33
N LEU A 71 6.85 -3.13 9.63
CA LEU A 71 5.78 -2.68 8.74
C LEU A 71 5.41 -1.21 8.96
N GLY A 72 6.10 -0.54 9.89
CA GLY A 72 5.83 0.84 10.27
C GLY A 72 4.82 0.95 11.41
N ARG A 73 4.14 2.09 11.45
CA ARG A 73 3.07 2.40 12.41
C ARG A 73 2.01 3.27 11.76
N THR A 74 0.80 3.24 12.29
CA THR A 74 -0.31 4.09 11.84
C THR A 74 -0.49 5.32 12.75
N GLN A 75 -1.31 6.28 12.30
CA GLN A 75 -1.72 7.42 13.13
C GLN A 75 -2.77 6.91 14.14
N GLY A 76 -2.46 6.97 15.44
CA GLY A 76 -3.39 6.53 16.49
C GLY A 76 -3.45 5.02 16.74
N GLY A 77 -3.16 4.16 15.74
CA GLY A 77 -3.18 2.70 15.88
C GLY A 77 -1.88 2.05 16.38
N GLY A 78 -0.77 2.80 16.42
CA GLY A 78 0.52 2.27 16.90
C GLY A 78 1.25 1.43 15.85
N ALA A 79 2.16 0.55 16.28
CA ALA A 79 2.94 -0.30 15.40
C ALA A 79 2.02 -1.28 14.63
N VAL A 80 2.26 -1.45 13.33
CA VAL A 80 1.46 -2.37 12.50
C VAL A 80 1.79 -3.81 12.89
N ASP A 81 0.76 -4.58 13.28
CA ASP A 81 0.87 -5.96 13.73
C ASP A 81 0.29 -6.93 12.69
N ALA A 82 1.18 -7.54 11.89
CA ALA A 82 0.81 -8.56 10.92
C ALA A 82 0.15 -9.78 11.55
N GLY A 83 0.63 -10.19 12.74
CA GLY A 83 0.12 -11.35 13.43
C GLY A 83 -1.34 -11.17 13.82
N ALA A 84 -1.69 -10.00 14.37
CA ALA A 84 -3.06 -9.66 14.73
C ALA A 84 -3.98 -9.59 13.50
N ALA A 85 -3.57 -8.90 12.45
CA ALA A 85 -4.36 -8.77 11.22
C ALA A 85 -4.60 -10.13 10.55
N ILE A 86 -3.56 -10.98 10.46
CA ILE A 86 -3.67 -12.33 9.92
C ILE A 86 -4.53 -13.21 10.84
N ALA A 87 -4.37 -13.15 12.16
CA ALA A 87 -5.16 -13.96 13.09
C ALA A 87 -6.67 -13.67 12.96
N MET A 88 -7.04 -12.40 12.83
CA MET A 88 -8.43 -11.99 12.59
C MET A 88 -8.97 -12.55 11.28
N PHE A 89 -8.20 -12.47 10.19
CA PHE A 89 -8.57 -13.05 8.90
C PHE A 89 -8.69 -14.59 8.95
N MET A 90 -7.77 -15.25 9.66
CA MET A 90 -7.76 -16.71 9.85
C MET A 90 -8.82 -17.20 10.85
N GLY A 91 -9.62 -16.31 11.45
CA GLY A 91 -10.68 -16.68 12.40
C GLY A 91 -10.20 -16.96 13.81
N GLY A 92 -8.92 -16.72 14.11
CA GLY A 92 -8.35 -16.82 15.46
C GLY A 92 -8.69 -15.62 16.36
N GLY A 93 -9.44 -14.64 15.85
CA GLY A 93 -9.73 -13.36 16.51
C GLY A 93 -11.19 -13.16 16.92
N ALA A 94 -11.80 -14.11 17.63
CA ALA A 94 -13.01 -13.86 18.42
C ALA A 94 -12.69 -14.03 19.91
N GLY A 95 -11.85 -13.14 20.45
CA GLY A 95 -11.43 -13.22 21.85
C GLY A 95 -10.25 -12.30 22.18
N GLY A 96 -10.35 -11.02 21.86
CA GLY A 96 -9.27 -10.07 22.15
C GLY A 96 -9.36 -8.75 21.40
N ALA A 97 -10.56 -8.24 21.13
CA ALA A 97 -10.71 -6.83 20.81
C ALA A 97 -10.45 -6.05 22.10
N ALA A 98 -9.28 -5.41 22.18
CA ALA A 98 -9.06 -4.32 23.11
C ALA A 98 -10.02 -3.20 22.70
N THR A 99 -11.16 -3.14 23.40
CA THR A 99 -12.04 -1.98 23.46
C THR A 99 -11.25 -0.82 24.07
N GLY A 100 -10.67 0.02 23.21
CA GLY A 100 -10.29 1.37 23.58
C GLY A 100 -11.55 2.16 23.89
N ALA A 101 -11.90 2.23 25.16
CA ALA A 101 -13.00 3.02 25.69
C ALA A 101 -12.80 4.52 25.36
N ALA A 102 -13.67 5.07 24.51
CA ALA A 102 -13.93 6.50 24.45
C ALA A 102 -15.17 6.80 25.30
N THR A 103 -14.94 7.32 26.50
CA THR A 103 -15.96 8.02 27.29
C THR A 103 -16.13 9.43 26.74
N GLY A 104 -17.34 9.78 26.30
CA GLY A 104 -17.68 11.15 25.88
C GLY A 104 -19.07 11.25 25.26
N ALA A 105 -20.06 11.55 26.10
CA ALA A 105 -21.47 11.70 25.76
C ALA A 105 -21.77 12.97 24.94
N GLY A 106 -22.89 12.93 24.19
CA GLY A 106 -23.51 14.12 23.61
C GLY A 106 -24.54 13.81 22.53
N ALA A 107 -25.76 13.46 22.94
CA ALA A 107 -26.92 13.28 22.07
C ALA A 107 -27.43 14.62 21.49
N ALA A 108 -27.94 14.60 20.25
CA ALA A 108 -29.14 15.37 19.86
C ALA A 108 -29.76 14.83 18.56
N THR A 109 -30.99 14.37 18.72
CA THR A 109 -32.03 14.06 17.73
C THR A 109 -32.45 15.27 16.88
N GLY A 110 -32.88 15.05 15.63
CA GLY A 110 -33.69 16.04 14.90
C GLY A 110 -33.92 15.73 13.42
N ALA A 111 -35.15 15.34 13.08
CA ALA A 111 -35.64 15.02 11.74
C ALA A 111 -35.87 16.26 10.84
N GLY A 112 -35.96 16.04 9.53
CA GLY A 112 -36.49 17.04 8.58
C GLY A 112 -36.40 16.60 7.11
N ALA A 113 -37.53 16.15 6.56
CA ALA A 113 -37.74 15.74 5.17
C ALA A 113 -37.95 16.93 4.21
N ALA A 114 -37.69 16.73 2.90
CA ALA A 114 -38.37 17.28 1.70
C ALA A 114 -37.42 17.24 0.48
N THR A 115 -37.58 16.31 -0.47
CA THR A 115 -38.28 16.45 -1.77
C THR A 115 -37.71 17.49 -2.75
N GLY A 116 -37.34 17.03 -3.96
CA GLY A 116 -37.10 17.90 -5.11
C GLY A 116 -36.45 17.18 -6.29
N ALA A 117 -37.27 16.59 -7.17
CA ALA A 117 -36.88 16.11 -8.49
C ALA A 117 -36.84 17.26 -9.51
N GLY A 118 -36.01 17.14 -10.55
CA GLY A 118 -35.97 18.01 -11.73
C GLY A 118 -34.57 18.05 -12.35
N ALA A 119 -34.24 17.15 -13.27
CA ALA A 119 -34.46 17.24 -14.72
C ALA A 119 -33.28 17.90 -15.46
N ALA A 120 -32.72 17.13 -16.39
CA ALA A 120 -31.61 17.45 -17.25
C ALA A 120 -32.04 18.25 -18.49
N THR A 121 -31.13 19.12 -18.95
CA THR A 121 -30.91 19.56 -20.35
C THR A 121 -29.44 20.02 -20.39
N GLY A 122 -28.59 19.84 -21.40
CA GLY A 122 -28.71 19.38 -22.78
C GLY A 122 -27.64 20.13 -23.60
N ALA A 123 -26.55 19.42 -23.94
CA ALA A 123 -25.63 19.55 -25.09
C ALA A 123 -25.10 20.92 -25.62
N GLY A 124 -23.79 20.96 -25.98
CA GLY A 124 -23.29 21.87 -27.03
C GLY A 124 -21.78 22.18 -27.12
N ALA A 125 -21.02 21.31 -27.81
CA ALA A 125 -19.94 21.61 -28.78
C ALA A 125 -18.63 22.41 -28.43
N ALA A 126 -17.53 21.65 -28.36
CA ALA A 126 -16.32 21.63 -29.23
C ALA A 126 -15.47 22.87 -29.64
N ALA A 127 -14.14 22.69 -29.46
CA ALA A 127 -12.96 23.24 -30.17
C ALA A 127 -12.55 24.70 -29.84
N ASN A 128 -11.27 25.10 -29.72
CA ASN A 128 -10.02 24.55 -30.26
C ASN A 128 -8.75 25.11 -29.54
N ASN A 129 -7.66 24.34 -29.68
CA ASN A 129 -6.24 24.55 -29.37
C ASN A 129 -5.62 25.97 -29.46
N LYS A 130 -4.67 26.28 -28.55
CA LYS A 130 -3.23 26.57 -28.82
C LYS A 130 -2.55 27.27 -27.62
N ARG A 131 -1.26 26.91 -27.39
CA ARG A 131 -0.20 27.50 -26.52
C ARG A 131 0.02 26.68 -25.22
N GLY A 132 1.21 26.22 -24.85
CA GLY A 132 2.56 26.68 -25.22
C GLY A 132 3.62 25.57 -25.22
N LEU A 133 4.48 25.68 -26.22
CA LEU A 133 5.62 24.86 -26.62
C LEU A 133 6.90 25.23 -25.84
N LEU A 134 6.79 25.49 -24.53
CA LEU A 134 7.92 26.07 -23.76
C LEU A 134 8.33 25.30 -22.50
N ASP A 135 7.65 24.20 -22.17
CA ASP A 135 8.02 23.36 -21.01
C ASP A 135 9.01 22.22 -21.37
N ALA A 136 9.46 22.18 -22.62
CA ALA A 136 10.35 21.12 -23.14
C ALA A 136 11.84 21.50 -23.19
N LEU A 137 12.27 22.63 -22.59
CA LEU A 137 13.63 23.15 -22.80
C LEU A 137 14.46 23.43 -21.53
N THR A 138 14.03 23.04 -20.33
CA THR A 138 14.90 23.14 -19.15
C THR A 138 14.93 21.84 -18.36
N GLY A 139 15.58 20.85 -18.93
CA GLY A 139 16.16 19.74 -18.17
C GLY A 139 17.28 20.26 -17.25
N GLY A 140 17.25 19.86 -15.99
CA GLY A 140 18.27 20.14 -14.99
C GLY A 140 18.33 19.00 -13.98
N ALA A 141 19.41 18.24 -14.06
CA ALA A 141 19.69 17.00 -13.34
C ALA A 141 19.85 17.15 -11.81
N GLY A 142 19.54 16.09 -11.07
CA GLY A 142 20.00 15.93 -9.68
C GLY A 142 19.45 14.70 -8.94
N GLY A 143 20.29 13.66 -8.79
CA GLY A 143 20.29 12.79 -7.59
C GLY A 143 19.61 11.42 -7.69
N ALA A 144 20.41 10.36 -7.69
CA ALA A 144 20.01 8.97 -7.85
C ALA A 144 19.29 8.38 -6.62
N GLY A 145 18.19 7.69 -6.91
CA GLY A 145 17.47 6.73 -6.07
C GLY A 145 16.55 5.95 -7.00
N GLY A 146 17.10 5.02 -7.76
CA GLY A 146 16.42 4.38 -8.89
C GLY A 146 15.26 3.50 -8.45
N ALA A 147 14.05 4.06 -8.41
CA ALA A 147 12.84 3.27 -8.58
C ALA A 147 12.82 2.77 -10.03
N ALA A 148 13.08 1.48 -10.24
CA ALA A 148 12.80 0.85 -11.53
C ALA A 148 11.27 0.88 -11.71
N GLY A 149 10.78 1.87 -12.46
CA GLY A 149 9.35 2.12 -12.65
C GLY A 149 8.72 1.01 -13.49
N GLY A 150 7.91 0.16 -12.86
CA GLY A 150 6.98 -0.71 -13.56
C GLY A 150 5.96 0.07 -14.39
N ALA A 151 5.17 -0.64 -15.20
CA ALA A 151 4.14 -0.03 -16.03
C ALA A 151 3.17 0.81 -15.16
N ALA A 152 2.84 2.01 -15.61
CA ALA A 152 1.91 2.89 -14.90
C ALA A 152 0.49 2.30 -14.92
N ALA A 153 -0.12 2.15 -13.75
CA ALA A 153 -1.49 1.68 -13.61
C ALA A 153 -2.51 2.79 -13.89
N ALA A 154 -3.62 2.43 -14.55
CA ALA A 154 -4.80 3.28 -14.58
C ALA A 154 -5.53 3.22 -13.23
N GLY A 155 -5.71 4.37 -12.57
CA GLY A 155 -6.42 4.46 -11.30
C GLY A 155 -7.94 4.60 -11.48
N THR A 156 -8.69 4.20 -10.46
CA THR A 156 -10.15 4.38 -10.38
C THR A 156 -10.49 5.34 -9.26
N LYS A 157 -11.33 6.35 -9.52
CA LYS A 157 -11.75 7.30 -8.49
C LYS A 157 -12.64 6.62 -7.45
N THR A 158 -12.36 6.87 -6.18
CA THR A 158 -13.17 6.34 -5.10
C THR A 158 -14.48 7.14 -5.00
N PRO A 159 -15.66 6.49 -4.94
CA PRO A 159 -16.94 7.17 -4.79
C PRO A 159 -17.05 7.96 -3.48
N LYS A 160 -17.88 9.01 -3.48
CA LYS A 160 -18.20 9.76 -2.26
C LYS A 160 -19.00 8.88 -1.28
N GLY A 161 -18.67 8.96 0.01
CA GLY A 161 -19.24 8.16 1.09
C GLY A 161 -18.55 6.82 1.32
N THR A 162 -17.56 6.44 0.51
CA THR A 162 -16.84 5.18 0.71
C THR A 162 -16.06 5.22 2.02
N THR A 163 -16.28 4.20 2.84
CA THR A 163 -15.61 3.98 4.12
C THR A 163 -15.08 2.55 4.13
N GLU A 164 -13.89 2.37 4.68
CA GLU A 164 -13.28 1.06 4.86
C GLU A 164 -14.13 0.17 5.78
N ASN A 165 -14.41 -1.05 5.34
CA ASN A 165 -15.14 -2.06 6.13
C ASN A 165 -14.63 -3.48 5.84
N GLY A 166 -13.51 -3.60 5.09
CA GLY A 166 -12.99 -4.86 4.60
C GLY A 166 -12.44 -5.76 5.71
N VAL A 167 -11.99 -5.18 6.83
CA VAL A 167 -11.41 -5.95 7.94
C VAL A 167 -12.47 -6.83 8.60
N ALA A 168 -13.59 -6.25 9.04
CA ALA A 168 -14.71 -7.00 9.61
C ALA A 168 -15.34 -7.94 8.58
N ALA A 169 -15.46 -7.52 7.31
CA ALA A 169 -16.04 -8.34 6.26
C ALA A 169 -15.20 -9.58 5.92
N ALA A 170 -13.87 -9.48 5.99
CA ALA A 170 -12.96 -10.58 5.69
C ALA A 170 -12.60 -11.44 6.90
N ALA A 171 -12.98 -11.03 8.12
CA ALA A 171 -12.67 -11.77 9.34
C ALA A 171 -13.18 -13.21 9.28
N GLY A 172 -12.32 -14.16 9.65
CA GLY A 172 -12.63 -15.60 9.63
C GLY A 172 -12.67 -16.27 8.26
N THR A 173 -12.66 -15.53 7.15
CA THR A 173 -12.75 -16.14 5.80
C THR A 173 -11.55 -17.04 5.51
N GLY A 174 -10.36 -16.66 5.98
CA GLY A 174 -9.12 -17.40 5.81
C GLY A 174 -9.07 -18.74 6.54
N ALA A 175 -9.95 -18.99 7.51
CA ALA A 175 -10.02 -20.28 8.21
C ALA A 175 -10.30 -21.44 7.23
N THR A 176 -11.09 -21.18 6.18
CA THR A 176 -11.46 -22.17 5.17
C THR A 176 -10.66 -21.99 3.88
N SER A 177 -10.46 -20.75 3.45
CA SER A 177 -9.87 -20.45 2.14
C SER A 177 -8.34 -20.32 2.16
N GLY A 178 -7.74 -20.21 3.36
CA GLY A 178 -6.33 -19.87 3.52
C GLY A 178 -6.04 -18.40 3.14
N LEU A 179 -4.76 -18.06 3.07
CA LEU A 179 -4.33 -16.71 2.65
C LEU A 179 -4.39 -16.54 1.12
N PRO A 180 -4.46 -15.30 0.62
CA PRO A 180 -4.22 -14.98 -0.79
C PRO A 180 -2.91 -15.59 -1.29
N THR A 181 -2.90 -16.15 -2.50
CA THR A 181 -1.69 -16.69 -3.12
C THR A 181 -1.11 -15.77 -4.18
N THR A 182 0.20 -15.84 -4.41
CA THR A 182 0.78 -15.33 -5.66
C THR A 182 0.12 -15.99 -6.88
N ALA A 183 0.20 -15.33 -8.04
CA ALA A 183 0.05 -16.00 -9.32
C ALA A 183 1.13 -17.06 -9.50
N ASP A 184 0.92 -17.94 -10.48
CA ASP A 184 1.83 -19.04 -10.69
C ASP A 184 3.23 -18.57 -10.98
N ASP A 185 3.44 -17.48 -11.72
CA ASP A 185 4.74 -16.85 -12.01
C ASP A 185 5.42 -16.16 -10.80
N GLY A 186 4.74 -16.09 -9.65
CA GLY A 186 5.23 -15.41 -8.45
C GLY A 186 4.83 -13.93 -8.37
N THR A 187 3.95 -13.46 -9.25
CA THR A 187 3.38 -12.11 -9.19
C THR A 187 2.37 -12.00 -8.04
N ILE A 188 2.48 -10.92 -7.29
CA ILE A 188 1.53 -10.49 -6.25
C ILE A 188 0.68 -9.37 -6.84
N THR A 189 -0.64 -9.43 -6.68
CA THR A 189 -1.58 -8.39 -7.14
C THR A 189 -2.22 -7.74 -5.93
N MET A 190 -2.22 -6.41 -5.88
CA MET A 190 -2.79 -5.64 -4.77
C MET A 190 -3.48 -4.39 -5.30
N THR A 191 -4.32 -3.79 -4.45
CA THR A 191 -4.85 -2.44 -4.62
C THR A 191 -4.10 -1.50 -3.70
N PHE A 192 -3.57 -0.42 -4.26
CA PHE A 192 -3.04 0.71 -3.51
C PHE A 192 -4.02 1.88 -3.58
N HIS A 193 -4.53 2.29 -2.43
CA HIS A 193 -5.39 3.45 -2.29
C HIS A 193 -4.54 4.70 -2.05
N GLN A 194 -4.50 5.60 -3.01
CA GLN A 194 -3.89 6.91 -2.88
C GLN A 194 -4.86 7.84 -2.15
N VAL A 195 -4.42 8.47 -1.06
CA VAL A 195 -5.24 9.42 -0.30
C VAL A 195 -5.07 10.85 -0.84
N ASN A 196 -3.86 11.25 -1.21
CA ASN A 196 -3.54 12.61 -1.69
C ASN A 196 -2.34 12.64 -2.63
N GLN A 197 -2.04 13.82 -3.19
CA GLN A 197 -1.08 13.96 -4.29
C GLN A 197 0.30 13.46 -3.98
N ASP A 198 0.84 13.79 -2.81
CA ASP A 198 2.22 13.40 -2.53
C ASP A 198 2.31 11.89 -2.23
N GLY A 199 1.15 11.22 -2.08
CA GLY A 199 1.01 9.79 -1.78
C GLY A 199 1.03 8.93 -3.03
N ALA A 200 1.03 9.56 -4.20
CA ALA A 200 1.30 8.92 -5.47
C ALA A 200 2.71 8.28 -5.46
N GLY A 201 2.89 7.30 -6.35
CA GLY A 201 4.15 6.58 -6.48
C GLY A 201 5.29 7.43 -7.09
N PRO A 202 6.30 6.78 -7.71
CA PRO A 202 6.44 5.33 -7.80
C PRO A 202 6.67 4.72 -6.41
N LEU A 203 6.03 3.59 -6.16
CA LEU A 203 6.26 2.79 -4.96
C LEU A 203 7.48 1.88 -5.15
N THR A 204 8.19 1.65 -4.05
CA THR A 204 9.17 0.57 -3.91
C THR A 204 8.54 -0.56 -3.10
N ALA A 205 8.97 -1.81 -3.33
CA ALA A 205 8.46 -2.96 -2.62
C ALA A 205 9.59 -3.80 -2.04
N GLN A 206 9.34 -4.38 -0.86
CA GLN A 206 10.21 -5.38 -0.25
C GLN A 206 9.38 -6.53 0.28
N ILE A 207 9.95 -7.73 0.28
CA ILE A 207 9.27 -8.94 0.73
C ILE A 207 10.10 -9.60 1.83
N ASP A 208 9.44 -9.89 2.94
CA ASP A 208 9.93 -10.78 3.99
C ASP A 208 9.31 -12.16 3.81
N ALA A 209 10.18 -13.17 3.66
CA ALA A 209 9.77 -14.56 3.48
C ALA A 209 9.87 -15.41 4.76
N THR A 210 10.29 -14.83 5.88
CA THR A 210 10.74 -15.61 7.06
C THR A 210 10.21 -15.11 8.39
N SER A 211 10.19 -13.80 8.66
CA SER A 211 9.92 -13.28 10.00
C SER A 211 8.44 -13.04 10.29
N GLY A 212 7.59 -13.12 9.25
CA GLY A 212 6.17 -12.75 9.37
C GLY A 212 5.96 -11.25 9.55
N GLY A 213 6.88 -10.42 9.04
CA GLY A 213 6.82 -8.96 9.12
C GLY A 213 7.32 -8.37 10.44
N THR A 214 8.07 -9.14 11.23
CA THR A 214 8.55 -8.73 12.55
C THR A 214 10.00 -8.21 12.52
N ASP A 215 10.83 -8.71 11.61
CA ASP A 215 12.25 -8.36 11.48
C ASP A 215 12.49 -7.47 10.23
N PRO A 216 12.91 -6.20 10.39
CA PRO A 216 13.29 -5.34 9.27
C PRO A 216 14.39 -5.90 8.38
N ALA A 217 15.31 -6.71 8.91
CA ALA A 217 16.43 -7.28 8.18
C ALA A 217 16.02 -8.47 7.29
N ALA A 218 14.84 -9.05 7.52
CA ALA A 218 14.32 -10.15 6.72
C ALA A 218 13.73 -9.70 5.36
N PHE A 219 13.50 -8.40 5.19
CA PHE A 219 12.97 -7.81 3.96
C PHE A 219 14.05 -7.72 2.89
N GLN A 220 13.72 -8.23 1.70
CA GLN A 220 14.53 -8.13 0.49
C GLN A 220 13.78 -7.34 -0.59
N ASP A 221 14.49 -6.57 -1.38
CA ASP A 221 13.88 -5.78 -2.46
C ASP A 221 13.16 -6.67 -3.48
N ALA A 222 12.00 -6.19 -3.92
CA ALA A 222 11.16 -6.84 -4.92
C ALA A 222 10.78 -5.87 -6.04
N THR A 223 10.63 -6.38 -7.25
CA THR A 223 10.36 -5.54 -8.43
C THR A 223 8.90 -5.17 -8.50
N VAL A 224 8.56 -3.88 -8.55
CA VAL A 224 7.19 -3.42 -8.82
C VAL A 224 6.99 -3.41 -10.33
N THR A 225 6.23 -4.37 -10.87
CA THR A 225 6.02 -4.56 -12.31
C THR A 225 4.86 -3.72 -12.86
N GLN A 226 3.91 -3.37 -12.00
CA GLN A 226 2.85 -2.40 -12.28
C GLN A 226 2.72 -1.47 -11.08
N ASN A 227 2.86 -0.17 -11.29
CA ASN A 227 3.06 0.81 -10.24
C ASN A 227 2.03 1.94 -10.28
N VAL A 228 1.86 2.62 -9.15
CA VAL A 228 1.12 3.89 -9.08
C VAL A 228 1.91 4.94 -9.86
N PRO A 229 1.29 5.64 -10.82
CA PRO A 229 1.94 6.74 -11.52
C PRO A 229 2.47 7.77 -10.52
N GLY A 230 3.70 8.25 -10.71
CA GLY A 230 4.25 9.30 -9.86
C GLY A 230 3.72 10.69 -10.22
N ILE A 231 3.97 11.63 -9.31
CA ILE A 231 3.60 13.04 -9.49
C ILE A 231 4.22 13.57 -10.80
N GLY A 232 3.41 14.21 -11.64
CA GLY A 232 3.86 14.84 -12.88
C GLY A 232 3.91 13.94 -14.12
N ILE A 233 3.68 12.62 -13.99
CA ILE A 233 3.58 11.71 -15.14
C ILE A 233 2.09 11.59 -15.54
N GLY A 234 1.77 11.94 -16.80
CA GLY A 234 0.42 11.75 -17.35
C GLY A 234 -0.64 12.77 -16.93
N GLY A 235 -0.25 13.94 -16.39
CA GLY A 235 -1.19 15.02 -16.06
C GLY A 235 -2.00 14.82 -14.77
N LEU A 236 -1.63 13.85 -13.93
CA LEU A 236 -2.24 13.53 -12.62
C LEU A 236 -1.88 14.58 -11.55
N SER A 237 -2.16 15.85 -11.83
CA SER A 237 -1.85 17.00 -10.97
C SER A 237 -3.00 17.44 -10.05
N ALA A 238 -4.07 16.65 -9.90
CA ALA A 238 -5.15 16.93 -8.94
C ALA A 238 -5.18 15.88 -7.81
N ALA A 239 -5.20 16.34 -6.54
CA ALA A 239 -5.39 15.49 -5.35
C ALA A 239 -6.62 14.60 -5.51
N SER A 240 -6.39 13.39 -5.95
CA SER A 240 -7.45 12.46 -6.29
C SER A 240 -7.31 11.22 -5.42
N VAL A 241 -8.35 10.99 -4.64
CA VAL A 241 -8.53 9.77 -3.88
C VAL A 241 -8.89 8.66 -4.87
N MET A 242 -7.94 7.73 -5.07
CA MET A 242 -8.03 6.74 -6.15
C MET A 242 -7.42 5.42 -5.75
N ASP A 243 -7.99 4.35 -6.28
CA ASP A 243 -7.48 3.00 -6.19
C ASP A 243 -6.65 2.66 -7.43
N PHE A 244 -5.44 2.16 -7.23
CA PHE A 244 -4.55 1.72 -8.28
C PHE A 244 -4.23 0.23 -8.14
N PRO A 245 -4.41 -0.56 -9.21
CA PRO A 245 -3.87 -1.92 -9.23
C PRO A 245 -2.34 -1.86 -9.30
N VAL A 246 -1.69 -2.51 -8.34
CA VAL A 246 -0.23 -2.64 -8.29
C VAL A 246 0.17 -4.11 -8.35
N LYS A 247 1.31 -4.37 -8.99
CA LYS A 247 1.86 -5.72 -9.09
C LYS A 247 3.31 -5.74 -8.66
N VAL A 248 3.66 -6.74 -7.85
CA VAL A 248 5.02 -6.95 -7.34
C VAL A 248 5.47 -8.35 -7.74
N GLN A 249 6.63 -8.44 -8.38
CA GLN A 249 7.27 -9.71 -8.69
C GLN A 249 8.12 -10.16 -7.51
N MET A 250 7.83 -11.34 -7.00
CA MET A 250 8.61 -11.96 -5.94
C MET A 250 10.05 -12.30 -6.42
N PRO A 251 11.09 -12.07 -5.60
CA PRO A 251 12.48 -12.39 -5.94
C PRO A 251 12.69 -13.86 -6.33
N ALA A 252 13.55 -14.09 -7.32
CA ALA A 252 13.88 -15.45 -7.77
C ALA A 252 14.52 -16.26 -6.64
N GLY A 253 14.03 -17.49 -6.43
CA GLY A 253 14.53 -18.37 -5.37
C GLY A 253 13.94 -18.11 -3.98
N MET A 254 13.13 -17.06 -3.81
CA MET A 254 12.48 -16.80 -2.53
C MET A 254 11.34 -17.80 -2.26
N THR A 255 11.31 -18.38 -1.06
CA THR A 255 10.26 -19.30 -0.60
C THR A 255 9.65 -18.80 0.69
N CYS A 256 8.32 -18.64 0.74
CA CYS A 256 7.61 -18.26 1.97
C CYS A 256 7.71 -19.34 3.04
N GLN A 257 8.25 -18.96 4.18
CA GLN A 257 8.57 -19.81 5.33
C GLN A 257 8.07 -19.21 6.65
N GLY A 258 7.65 -17.95 6.65
CA GLY A 258 7.21 -17.28 7.85
C GLY A 258 5.93 -17.86 8.44
N THR A 259 5.73 -17.57 9.71
CA THR A 259 4.52 -17.89 10.48
C THR A 259 4.00 -16.62 11.12
N ALA A 260 2.73 -16.32 10.94
CA ALA A 260 2.09 -15.16 11.55
C ALA A 260 0.58 -15.41 11.69
N GLY A 261 -0.01 -14.98 12.80
CA GLY A 261 -1.46 -15.05 13.02
C GLY A 261 -2.08 -16.45 12.86
N GLY A 262 -1.34 -17.51 13.20
CA GLY A 262 -1.77 -18.91 13.02
C GLY A 262 -1.60 -19.46 11.60
N ALA A 263 -1.22 -18.65 10.62
CA ALA A 263 -0.89 -19.10 9.27
C ALA A 263 0.59 -19.49 9.14
N SER A 264 0.88 -20.42 8.23
CA SER A 264 2.23 -20.91 7.90
C SER A 264 2.54 -20.73 6.42
N ASN A 265 3.82 -20.73 6.05
CA ASN A 265 4.30 -20.41 4.70
C ASN A 265 3.90 -18.98 4.28
N VAL A 266 3.90 -18.05 5.24
CA VAL A 266 3.53 -16.65 5.04
C VAL A 266 4.74 -15.89 4.51
N CYS A 267 4.51 -15.07 3.49
CA CYS A 267 5.35 -13.93 3.15
C CYS A 267 4.60 -12.64 3.44
N ILE A 268 5.33 -11.58 3.77
CA ILE A 268 4.80 -10.24 3.91
C ILE A 268 5.44 -9.35 2.85
N VAL A 269 4.62 -8.68 2.04
CA VAL A 269 5.07 -7.61 1.15
C VAL A 269 4.81 -6.28 1.84
N ARG A 270 5.79 -5.37 1.82
CA ARG A 270 5.62 -3.96 2.19
C ARG A 270 5.90 -3.09 0.98
N MET A 271 5.09 -2.06 0.79
CA MET A 271 5.26 -1.06 -0.26
C MET A 271 5.31 0.33 0.35
N GLN A 272 6.16 1.19 -0.18
CA GLN A 272 6.30 2.58 0.28
C GLN A 272 6.72 3.52 -0.83
N ASN A 273 6.31 4.78 -0.73
CA ASN A 273 6.80 5.88 -1.57
C ASN A 273 8.12 6.46 -1.02
N SER A 274 8.64 7.49 -1.71
CA SER A 274 9.92 8.14 -1.36
C SER A 274 9.75 9.47 -0.60
N ALA A 275 8.63 9.64 0.11
CA ALA A 275 8.32 10.89 0.79
C ALA A 275 9.29 11.21 1.95
N LEU A 276 9.81 12.43 1.98
CA LEU A 276 10.78 12.87 2.99
C LEU A 276 10.19 12.95 4.42
N ALA A 277 8.90 13.28 4.54
CA ALA A 277 8.22 13.25 5.84
C ALA A 277 8.06 11.84 6.41
N GLY A 278 8.46 10.81 5.66
CA GLY A 278 8.43 9.41 6.03
C GLY A 278 7.94 8.64 4.82
N PRO A 279 8.63 7.55 4.41
CA PRO A 279 8.05 6.65 3.43
C PRO A 279 6.67 6.21 3.93
N PHE A 280 5.65 6.44 3.12
CA PHE A 280 4.28 6.07 3.42
C PHE A 280 3.86 4.93 2.51
N GLY A 281 2.99 4.06 3.01
CA GLY A 281 2.42 3.00 2.20
C GLY A 281 1.64 2.00 3.04
N GLY A 282 1.85 0.72 2.76
CA GLY A 282 1.16 -0.36 3.45
C GLY A 282 1.84 -1.70 3.22
N SER A 283 1.24 -2.73 3.79
CA SER A 283 1.74 -4.10 3.68
C SER A 283 0.59 -5.10 3.54
N ALA A 284 0.90 -6.27 2.99
CA ALA A 284 -0.06 -7.35 2.80
C ALA A 284 0.59 -8.71 3.08
N ALA A 285 -0.22 -9.67 3.52
CA ALA A 285 0.21 -11.05 3.74
C ALA A 285 -0.26 -11.96 2.62
N PHE A 286 0.58 -12.91 2.24
CA PHE A 286 0.28 -13.89 1.20
C PHE A 286 1.02 -15.19 1.38
N THR A 287 0.63 -16.19 0.61
CA THR A 287 1.36 -17.45 0.42
C THR A 287 1.77 -17.61 -1.04
N GLN A 288 2.72 -18.51 -1.32
CA GLN A 288 3.05 -18.84 -2.70
C GLN A 288 2.07 -19.85 -3.28
N SER A 289 1.75 -19.72 -4.56
CA SER A 289 1.17 -20.85 -5.29
C SER A 289 2.15 -22.03 -5.31
N THR A 290 1.62 -23.25 -5.46
CA THR A 290 2.44 -24.47 -5.56
C THR A 290 3.45 -24.37 -6.70
N ALA A 291 3.06 -23.82 -7.86
CA ALA A 291 3.95 -23.65 -9.01
C ALA A 291 5.03 -22.58 -8.75
N ALA A 292 4.68 -21.47 -8.10
CA ALA A 292 5.64 -20.43 -7.73
C ALA A 292 6.70 -20.98 -6.76
N LYS A 293 6.28 -21.72 -5.73
CA LYS A 293 7.19 -22.37 -4.78
C LYS A 293 8.10 -23.38 -5.47
N LYS A 294 7.56 -24.20 -6.37
CA LYS A 294 8.36 -25.16 -7.16
C LYS A 294 9.45 -24.45 -7.97
N ARG A 295 9.13 -23.38 -8.71
CA ARG A 295 10.13 -22.63 -9.49
C ARG A 295 11.19 -21.99 -8.62
N ALA A 296 10.83 -21.47 -7.44
CA ALA A 296 11.80 -20.92 -6.50
C ALA A 296 12.79 -22.00 -6.00
N VAL A 297 12.29 -23.18 -5.65
CA VAL A 297 13.15 -24.32 -5.25
C VAL A 297 14.04 -24.77 -6.40
N GLU A 298 13.51 -24.93 -7.61
CA GLU A 298 14.27 -25.30 -8.80
C GLU A 298 15.37 -24.27 -9.13
N TYR A 299 15.07 -22.98 -9.01
CA TYR A 299 16.07 -21.92 -9.16
C TYR A 299 17.23 -22.10 -8.17
N ASN A 300 16.93 -22.35 -6.90
CA ASN A 300 17.94 -22.56 -5.86
C ASN A 300 18.77 -23.83 -6.10
N LEU A 301 18.13 -24.93 -6.52
CA LEU A 301 18.81 -26.17 -6.86
C LEU A 301 19.75 -25.96 -8.05
N ARG A 302 19.28 -25.34 -9.13
CA ARG A 302 20.11 -25.00 -10.29
C ARG A 302 21.31 -24.14 -9.91
N LYS A 303 21.10 -23.10 -9.10
CA LYS A 303 22.19 -22.24 -8.60
C LYS A 303 23.23 -23.04 -7.81
N ARG A 304 22.79 -23.98 -6.97
CA ARG A 304 23.70 -24.88 -6.23
C ARG A 304 24.44 -25.84 -7.16
N HIS A 305 23.78 -26.41 -8.17
CA HIS A 305 24.43 -27.29 -9.14
C HIS A 305 25.46 -26.55 -10.00
N MET A 306 25.18 -25.31 -10.41
CA MET A 306 26.14 -24.44 -11.09
C MET A 306 27.33 -24.10 -10.19
N ALA A 307 27.09 -23.74 -8.92
CA ALA A 307 28.15 -23.46 -7.96
C ALA A 307 29.04 -24.68 -7.67
N ARG A 308 28.50 -25.89 -7.82
CA ARG A 308 29.22 -27.17 -7.68
C ARG A 308 29.85 -27.67 -8.98
N GLY A 309 29.71 -26.96 -10.10
CA GLY A 309 30.25 -27.37 -11.40
C GLY A 309 29.55 -28.57 -12.04
N ILE A 310 28.36 -28.95 -11.55
CA ILE A 310 27.58 -30.09 -12.04
C ILE A 310 26.82 -29.73 -13.31
N LEU A 311 26.39 -28.46 -13.43
CA LEU A 311 25.81 -27.90 -14.65
C LEU A 311 26.85 -26.96 -15.27
N GLY A 312 27.03 -27.04 -16.59
CA GLY A 312 27.87 -26.10 -17.34
C GLY A 312 27.44 -24.65 -17.09
N LYS A 313 28.38 -23.71 -17.16
CA LYS A 313 28.06 -22.28 -17.06
C LYS A 313 27.02 -21.93 -18.14
N PRO A 314 25.99 -21.12 -17.84
CA PRO A 314 25.11 -20.62 -18.88
C PRO A 314 25.96 -19.84 -19.90
N GLU A 315 25.87 -20.24 -21.17
CA GLU A 315 26.41 -19.51 -22.31
C GLU A 315 25.69 -18.18 -22.51
#